data_AF-A0A8J8WKG5-F1
#
_entry.id   AF-A0A8J8WKG5-F1
#
_cell.length_a   1.000
_cell.length_b   1.000
_cell.length_c   1.000
_cell.angle_alpha   90.00
_cell.angle_beta   90.00
_cell.angle_gamma   90.00
#
_symmetry.space_group_name_H-M   'P 1'
#
loop_
_entity.id
_entity.type
_entity.pdbx_description
1 polymer ?
#
loop_
_entity_poly.entity_id
_entity_poly.type
_entity_poly.pdbx_seq_one_letter_code
_entity_poly.pdbx_strand_id
1 'polypeptide(L)'
;MILSGARRTLAICGLLSLAAFAHGEDNSLIRDVAIIGGGASGTYAAIRLRDQGKSVILIEKEERLGGHTNTYEDPVTKTHVDYGVVVFHDNQLVKNYFDRLNVSWLVTDPHSTSGSPVYLDDQSAKPVNYTSPDARAALQAYAAHLAQYPEVESGFFLPDPVPEDLLLPFGEFLTKYPDVGNAAFTIFTFGQGLGDFLSRPTLYVFKNFGLEIIQDISTGFLVTASQNNQEIYQHATAILGHDVWTSSHVTSTPHRRKEGIQLEVKTPSGRRTVKAKKLLIAFPQKLDKLKPFDLDELESSLFGKFMNTGYYTSLVKNTGLPGNFSSTSVGANTPYQIPELPGVYAVSATAIPGVFDVKYGSPTGLPDDFVRGEILSYLKKLQANGFAEKVPGEPEFVAYHSHTPFELTVGRDEIAGGFYKKLYALQGHRNTWYTGAAFDTQDSSMLWNFTEEHILPDLLA
;
A
#
# COMPACT_ATOMS: atom_id res chain seq x y z
N MET A 1 87.94 38.40 -9.54
CA MET A 1 88.62 37.09 -9.60
C MET A 1 87.92 36.27 -10.68
N ILE A 2 88.61 36.04 -11.81
CA ILE A 2 88.49 34.97 -12.82
C ILE A 2 87.11 34.24 -12.87
N LEU A 3 86.21 34.54 -13.81
CA LEU A 3 86.08 34.00 -15.18
C LEU A 3 85.94 32.47 -15.33
N SER A 4 84.88 32.11 -16.05
CA SER A 4 84.62 30.88 -16.82
C SER A 4 84.05 29.67 -16.07
N GLY A 5 82.98 29.02 -16.52
CA GLY A 5 82.16 29.24 -17.71
C GLY A 5 81.56 27.93 -18.22
N ALA A 6 80.40 28.08 -18.89
CA ALA A 6 79.88 27.22 -19.96
C ALA A 6 79.32 25.83 -19.54
N ARG A 7 78.19 25.33 -20.05
CA ARG A 7 77.42 25.70 -21.26
C ARG A 7 76.07 24.96 -21.29
N ARG A 8 75.02 25.70 -21.71
CA ARG A 8 73.97 25.42 -22.72
C ARG A 8 73.07 24.19 -22.52
N THR A 9 71.74 24.29 -22.66
CA THR A 9 71.00 24.45 -23.94
C THR A 9 69.52 24.75 -23.60
N LEU A 10 68.92 25.91 -23.93
CA LEU A 10 68.17 26.32 -25.14
C LEU A 10 66.90 25.50 -25.50
N ALA A 11 65.75 26.20 -25.58
CA ALA A 11 64.55 26.03 -26.45
C ALA A 11 63.24 26.18 -25.61
N ILE A 12 62.52 27.32 -25.63
CA ILE A 12 61.55 27.84 -26.63
C ILE A 12 60.27 26.98 -26.78
N CYS A 13 59.17 27.58 -26.29
CA CYS A 13 57.75 27.53 -26.68
C CYS A 13 57.03 26.20 -26.99
N GLY A 14 55.94 25.98 -26.24
CA GLY A 14 54.75 25.20 -26.64
C GLY A 14 53.72 25.25 -25.50
N LEU A 15 52.70 26.11 -25.57
CA LEU A 15 51.33 25.79 -26.02
C LEU A 15 50.66 24.64 -25.24
N LEU A 16 49.52 24.99 -24.61
CA LEU A 16 48.45 24.11 -24.11
C LEU A 16 48.85 23.21 -22.93
N SER A 17 48.36 23.46 -21.72
CA SER A 17 46.95 23.27 -21.42
C SER A 17 46.59 23.97 -20.11
N LEU A 18 45.80 25.05 -20.20
CA LEU A 18 44.69 25.21 -19.27
C LEU A 18 43.74 24.04 -19.55
N ALA A 19 44.08 22.86 -19.03
CA ALA A 19 43.07 21.83 -18.84
C ALA A 19 42.15 22.42 -17.78
N ALA A 20 40.99 22.88 -18.25
CA ALA A 20 39.87 23.19 -17.41
C ALA A 20 39.77 22.10 -16.34
N PHE A 21 39.93 22.47 -15.08
CA PHE A 21 39.08 21.88 -14.06
C PHE A 21 37.66 22.27 -14.48
N ALA A 22 37.09 21.50 -15.40
CA ALA A 22 35.67 21.35 -15.45
C ALA A 22 35.30 20.99 -14.01
N HIS A 23 34.61 21.91 -13.34
CA HIS A 23 33.68 21.53 -12.30
C HIS A 23 32.86 20.39 -12.88
N GLY A 24 33.27 19.15 -12.62
CA GLY A 24 32.29 18.08 -12.54
C GLY A 24 31.42 18.52 -11.39
N GLU A 25 30.24 19.07 -11.69
CA GLU A 25 29.21 19.25 -10.68
C GLU A 25 29.15 17.93 -9.92
N ASP A 26 29.53 17.95 -8.64
CA ASP A 26 29.46 16.77 -7.79
C ASP A 26 27.98 16.40 -7.75
N ASN A 27 27.61 15.42 -8.57
CA ASN A 27 26.22 15.07 -8.85
C ASN A 27 25.62 14.25 -7.69
N SER A 28 26.20 14.44 -6.50
CA SER A 28 25.92 13.72 -5.28
C SER A 28 25.13 14.58 -4.29
N LEU A 29 23.97 14.07 -3.90
CA LEU A 29 23.12 14.67 -2.87
C LEU A 29 23.45 14.04 -1.53
N ILE A 30 23.67 14.85 -0.50
CA ILE A 30 23.88 14.36 0.88
C ILE A 30 22.63 14.64 1.70
N ARG A 31 22.13 13.63 2.43
CA ARG A 31 20.96 13.70 3.31
C ARG A 31 21.16 12.91 4.60
N ASP A 32 20.36 13.18 5.62
CA ASP A 32 20.35 12.34 6.83
C ASP A 32 19.65 11.00 6.52
N VAL A 33 18.51 11.05 5.83
CA VAL A 33 17.71 9.86 5.51
C VAL A 33 17.34 9.83 4.02
N ALA A 34 17.62 8.70 3.36
CA ALA A 34 17.05 8.40 2.05
C ALA A 34 15.83 7.47 2.23
N ILE A 35 14.70 7.82 1.63
CA ILE A 35 13.44 7.08 1.74
C ILE A 35 13.04 6.59 0.35
N ILE A 36 12.77 5.29 0.22
CA ILE A 36 12.39 4.68 -1.05
C ILE A 36 10.93 4.22 -0.98
N GLY A 37 10.09 4.81 -1.83
CA GLY A 37 8.65 4.57 -1.89
C GLY A 37 7.85 5.70 -1.25
N GLY A 38 7.12 6.43 -2.08
CA GLY A 38 6.25 7.56 -1.78
C GLY A 38 4.80 7.18 -1.46
N GLY A 39 4.56 5.98 -0.93
CA GLY A 39 3.26 5.57 -0.42
C GLY A 39 2.93 6.17 0.95
N ALA A 40 1.93 5.61 1.64
CA ALA A 40 1.47 6.03 2.96
C ALA A 40 2.63 6.17 3.97
N SER A 41 3.37 5.08 4.23
CA SER A 41 4.46 5.05 5.23
C SER A 41 5.62 5.96 4.86
N GLY A 42 6.10 5.93 3.62
CA GLY A 42 7.28 6.70 3.21
C GLY A 42 7.03 8.20 3.16
N THR A 43 5.84 8.61 2.71
CA THR A 43 5.44 10.03 2.72
C THR A 43 5.29 10.54 4.15
N TYR A 44 4.61 9.77 5.02
CA TYR A 44 4.47 10.12 6.43
C TYR A 44 5.84 10.27 7.11
N ALA A 45 6.73 9.29 6.92
CA ALA A 45 8.10 9.35 7.44
C ALA A 45 8.85 10.61 6.97
N ALA A 46 8.75 10.97 5.68
CA ALA A 46 9.45 12.12 5.13
C ALA A 46 8.97 13.45 5.75
N ILE A 47 7.64 13.61 5.91
CA ILE A 47 7.05 14.78 6.57
C ILE A 47 7.52 14.87 8.01
N ARG A 48 7.41 13.77 8.75
CA ARG A 48 7.76 13.72 10.17
C ARG A 48 9.25 13.93 10.44
N LEU A 49 10.14 13.34 9.63
CA LEU A 49 11.58 13.56 9.74
C LEU A 49 11.95 15.02 9.46
N ARG A 50 11.33 15.65 8.46
CA ARG A 50 11.53 17.08 8.18
C ARG A 50 11.04 17.95 9.33
N ASP A 51 9.89 17.63 9.92
CA ASP A 51 9.35 18.36 11.08
C ASP A 51 10.28 18.27 12.31
N GLN A 52 11.10 17.23 12.38
CA GLN A 52 12.15 17.02 13.39
C GLN A 52 13.54 17.55 12.94
N GLY A 53 13.59 18.36 11.88
CA GLY A 53 14.80 19.02 11.42
C GLY A 53 15.83 18.12 10.72
N LYS A 54 15.44 16.89 10.33
CA LYS A 54 16.31 16.01 9.54
C LYS A 54 16.19 16.32 8.05
N SER A 55 17.31 16.28 7.33
CA SER A 55 17.32 16.38 5.87
C SER A 55 16.95 15.04 5.23
N VAL A 56 15.99 15.04 4.31
CA VAL A 56 15.49 13.82 3.66
C VAL A 56 15.59 13.90 2.14
N ILE A 57 15.57 12.75 1.49
CA ILE A 57 15.20 12.61 0.08
C ILE A 57 14.23 11.45 -0.06
N LEU A 58 13.07 11.70 -0.64
CA LEU A 58 12.05 10.71 -0.95
C LEU A 58 12.11 10.37 -2.45
N ILE A 59 12.32 9.11 -2.78
CA ILE A 59 12.44 8.61 -4.15
C ILE A 59 11.23 7.74 -4.46
N GLU A 60 10.43 8.14 -5.44
CA GLU A 60 9.22 7.46 -5.89
C GLU A 60 9.30 7.13 -7.38
N LYS A 61 8.94 5.88 -7.74
CA LYS A 61 9.02 5.36 -9.11
C LYS A 61 7.91 5.92 -10.01
N GLU A 62 6.74 6.20 -9.44
CA GLU A 62 5.61 6.80 -10.15
C GLU A 62 5.80 8.32 -10.26
N GLU A 63 5.02 8.96 -11.12
CA GLU A 63 5.05 10.42 -11.33
C GLU A 63 4.52 11.24 -10.15
N ARG A 64 3.90 10.57 -9.17
CA ARG A 64 3.28 11.18 -7.98
C ARG A 64 3.43 10.30 -6.74
N LEU A 65 3.31 10.91 -5.56
CA LEU A 65 3.17 10.20 -4.29
C LEU A 65 1.75 9.59 -4.16
N GLY A 66 1.56 8.67 -3.21
CA GLY A 66 0.25 8.11 -2.86
C GLY A 66 0.19 6.59 -2.75
N GLY A 67 1.05 5.88 -3.46
CA GLY A 67 1.03 4.41 -3.50
C GLY A 67 -0.34 3.88 -3.92
N HIS A 68 -1.01 3.13 -3.03
CA HIS A 68 -2.35 2.59 -3.24
C HIS A 68 -3.48 3.64 -3.17
N THR A 69 -3.17 4.90 -2.86
CA THR A 69 -4.14 5.99 -2.95
C THR A 69 -4.34 6.37 -4.42
N ASN A 70 -5.55 6.11 -4.92
CA ASN A 70 -5.94 6.42 -6.28
C ASN A 70 -7.30 7.15 -6.26
N THR A 71 -7.27 8.42 -6.63
CA THR A 71 -8.44 9.26 -6.85
C THR A 71 -8.52 9.62 -8.32
N TYR A 72 -9.68 9.44 -8.93
CA TYR A 72 -9.97 9.92 -10.28
C TYR A 72 -10.69 11.26 -10.21
N GLU A 73 -10.27 12.23 -11.02
CA GLU A 73 -11.01 13.49 -11.24
C GLU A 73 -11.67 13.43 -12.62
N ASP A 74 -12.99 13.57 -12.66
CA ASP A 74 -13.70 13.70 -13.92
C ASP A 74 -13.34 15.03 -14.60
N PRO A 75 -12.78 15.02 -15.83
CA PRO A 75 -12.29 16.24 -16.48
C PRO A 75 -13.41 17.25 -16.78
N VAL A 76 -14.67 16.83 -16.83
CA VAL A 76 -15.83 17.67 -17.17
C VAL A 76 -16.45 18.30 -15.92
N THR A 77 -16.86 17.47 -14.96
CA THR A 77 -17.59 17.90 -13.76
C THR A 77 -16.67 18.30 -12.61
N LYS A 78 -15.38 17.91 -12.66
CA LYS A 78 -14.41 18.08 -11.56
C LYS A 78 -14.75 17.31 -10.29
N THR A 79 -15.66 16.33 -10.40
CA THR A 79 -16.00 15.42 -9.32
C THR A 79 -14.86 14.42 -9.11
N HIS A 80 -14.51 14.18 -7.85
CA HIS A 80 -13.51 13.20 -7.44
C HIS A 80 -14.16 11.87 -7.05
N VAL A 81 -13.49 10.77 -7.35
CA VAL A 81 -13.86 9.42 -6.91
C VAL A 81 -12.60 8.70 -6.41
N ASP A 82 -12.58 8.42 -5.12
CA ASP A 82 -11.58 7.55 -4.50
C ASP A 82 -11.89 6.09 -4.83
N TYR A 83 -11.01 5.46 -5.61
CA TYR A 83 -11.13 4.06 -6.01
C TYR A 83 -9.96 3.21 -5.53
N GLY A 84 -8.96 3.79 -4.88
CA GLY A 84 -7.92 3.08 -4.14
C GLY A 84 -8.26 2.97 -2.64
N VAL A 85 -7.59 3.78 -1.83
CA VAL A 85 -7.93 4.00 -0.40
C VAL A 85 -9.16 4.90 -0.31
N VAL A 86 -10.17 4.49 0.46
CA VAL A 86 -11.47 5.19 0.57
C VAL A 86 -11.64 5.85 1.94
N VAL A 87 -11.17 5.22 3.03
CA VAL A 87 -11.38 5.65 4.42
C VAL A 87 -10.09 5.58 5.24
N PHE A 88 -10.09 6.30 6.37
CA PHE A 88 -9.07 6.27 7.41
C PHE A 88 -9.73 6.14 8.80
N HIS A 89 -8.96 5.71 9.80
CA HIS A 89 -9.46 5.58 11.17
C HIS A 89 -9.75 6.94 11.80
N ASP A 90 -10.81 7.02 12.62
CA ASP A 90 -11.16 8.24 13.36
C ASP A 90 -10.28 8.41 14.63
N ASN A 91 -8.97 8.54 14.46
CA ASN A 91 -8.03 8.68 15.57
C ASN A 91 -7.21 9.98 15.50
N GLN A 92 -6.56 10.31 16.63
CA GLN A 92 -5.86 11.60 16.77
C GLN A 92 -4.62 11.70 15.88
N LEU A 93 -3.94 10.58 15.60
CA LEU A 93 -2.77 10.56 14.73
C LEU A 93 -3.15 10.95 13.30
N VAL A 94 -4.23 10.35 12.78
CA VAL A 94 -4.77 10.67 11.45
C VAL A 94 -5.19 12.13 11.38
N LYS A 95 -5.98 12.62 12.35
CA LYS A 95 -6.42 14.03 12.42
C LYS A 95 -5.23 15.00 12.43
N ASN A 96 -4.24 14.75 13.30
CA ASN A 96 -3.04 15.57 13.39
C ASN A 96 -2.26 15.59 12.07
N TYR A 97 -2.18 14.45 11.37
CA TYR A 97 -1.48 14.36 10.10
C TYR A 97 -2.21 15.12 8.99
N PHE A 98 -3.54 15.02 8.94
CA PHE A 98 -4.36 15.79 8.00
C PHE A 98 -4.23 17.29 8.26
N ASP A 99 -4.34 17.72 9.52
CA ASP A 99 -4.17 19.12 9.92
C ASP A 99 -2.76 19.63 9.56
N ARG A 100 -1.71 18.82 9.81
CA ARG A 100 -0.33 19.13 9.43
C ARG A 100 -0.17 19.34 7.92
N LEU A 101 -0.92 18.61 7.12
CA LEU A 101 -0.93 18.72 5.65
C LEU A 101 -1.96 19.74 5.14
N ASN A 102 -2.69 20.42 6.02
CA ASN A 102 -3.77 21.33 5.65
C ASN A 102 -4.84 20.63 4.78
N VAL A 103 -5.23 19.42 5.18
CA VAL A 103 -6.26 18.59 4.56
C VAL A 103 -7.50 18.67 5.46
N SER A 104 -8.61 19.18 4.92
CA SER A 104 -9.87 19.23 5.67
C SER A 104 -10.49 17.84 5.73
N TRP A 105 -11.01 17.46 6.90
CA TRP A 105 -11.60 16.14 7.12
C TRP A 105 -12.97 16.23 7.78
N LEU A 106 -13.72 15.13 7.66
CA LEU A 106 -14.97 14.90 8.39
C LEU A 106 -15.08 13.41 8.73
N VAL A 107 -15.94 13.09 9.70
CA VAL A 107 -16.24 11.71 10.09
C VAL A 107 -17.62 11.35 9.54
N THR A 108 -17.68 10.30 8.73
CA THR A 108 -18.92 9.83 8.09
C THR A 108 -18.83 8.35 7.75
N ASP A 109 -19.94 7.74 7.37
CA ASP A 109 -19.92 6.42 6.73
C ASP A 109 -20.05 6.56 5.20
N PRO A 110 -18.93 6.54 4.44
CA PRO A 110 -19.00 6.62 2.97
C PRO A 110 -19.53 5.33 2.33
N HIS A 111 -19.68 4.25 3.10
CA HIS A 111 -20.29 3.00 2.64
C HIS A 111 -21.81 3.00 2.81
N SER A 112 -22.39 4.04 3.43
CA SER A 112 -23.84 4.20 3.55
C SER A 112 -24.47 4.50 2.19
N THR A 113 -24.92 3.46 1.50
CA THR A 113 -25.66 3.60 0.24
C THR A 113 -27.17 3.62 0.48
N SER A 114 -27.91 4.26 -0.43
CA SER A 114 -29.38 4.27 -0.42
C SER A 114 -29.94 2.93 -0.89
N GLY A 115 -29.85 1.89 -0.05
CA GLY A 115 -30.42 0.56 -0.29
C GLY A 115 -29.42 -0.58 -0.12
N SER A 116 -29.94 -1.80 0.04
CA SER A 116 -29.09 -3.00 0.08
C SER A 116 -28.57 -3.34 -1.32
N PRO A 117 -27.30 -3.80 -1.45
CA PRO A 117 -26.78 -4.26 -2.72
C PRO A 117 -27.55 -5.49 -3.21
N VAL A 118 -27.53 -5.73 -4.52
CA VAL A 118 -27.98 -7.01 -5.06
C VAL A 118 -26.86 -8.04 -4.85
N TYR A 119 -27.18 -9.17 -4.22
CA TYR A 119 -26.24 -10.27 -4.07
C TYR A 119 -26.22 -11.13 -5.32
N LEU A 120 -25.03 -11.31 -5.90
CA LEU A 120 -24.83 -12.02 -7.15
C LEU A 120 -23.88 -13.19 -6.96
N ASP A 121 -24.15 -14.28 -7.67
CA ASP A 121 -23.22 -15.40 -7.76
C ASP A 121 -21.92 -14.93 -8.42
N ASP A 122 -20.80 -15.15 -7.76
CA ASP A 122 -19.46 -14.70 -8.14
C ASP A 122 -19.04 -15.13 -9.56
N GLN A 123 -19.45 -16.31 -10.00
CA GLN A 123 -19.09 -16.83 -11.32
C GLN A 123 -20.10 -16.42 -12.41
N SER A 124 -21.39 -16.58 -12.16
CA SER A 124 -22.45 -16.41 -13.18
C SER A 124 -23.07 -15.02 -13.20
N ALA A 125 -22.80 -14.19 -12.19
CA ALA A 125 -23.41 -12.88 -11.96
C ALA A 125 -24.95 -12.91 -11.91
N LYS A 126 -25.54 -14.05 -11.52
CA LYS A 126 -26.99 -14.22 -11.38
C LYS A 126 -27.43 -13.86 -9.96
N PRO A 127 -28.66 -13.34 -9.76
CA PRO A 127 -29.19 -13.09 -8.42
C PRO A 127 -29.11 -14.33 -7.53
N VAL A 128 -28.61 -14.14 -6.31
CA VAL A 128 -28.65 -15.13 -5.24
C VAL A 128 -29.62 -14.63 -4.17
N ASN A 129 -30.53 -15.49 -3.73
CA ASN A 129 -31.43 -15.18 -2.61
C ASN A 129 -30.66 -15.24 -1.29
N TYR A 130 -29.88 -14.21 -1.02
CA TYR A 130 -29.07 -14.07 0.18
C TYR A 130 -29.51 -12.85 0.98
N THR A 131 -29.47 -12.98 2.30
CA THR A 131 -29.63 -11.88 3.24
C THR A 131 -28.49 -11.97 4.21
N SER A 132 -27.65 -10.93 4.26
CA SER A 132 -26.55 -10.89 5.22
C SER A 132 -27.12 -10.98 6.64
N PRO A 133 -26.55 -11.86 7.51
CA PRO A 133 -26.96 -11.93 8.90
C PRO A 133 -26.61 -10.62 9.65
N ASP A 134 -27.29 -10.35 10.77
CA ASP A 134 -26.89 -9.27 11.67
C ASP A 134 -25.57 -9.64 12.35
N ALA A 135 -24.52 -8.89 12.02
CA ALA A 135 -23.17 -9.12 12.48
C ALA A 135 -22.88 -8.52 13.86
N ARG A 136 -23.75 -7.69 14.46
CA ARG A 136 -23.40 -6.88 15.64
C ARG A 136 -22.89 -7.69 16.84
N ALA A 137 -23.64 -8.72 17.25
CA ALA A 137 -23.24 -9.57 18.37
C ALA A 137 -21.98 -10.40 18.04
N ALA A 138 -21.85 -10.85 16.79
CA ALA A 138 -20.71 -11.61 16.33
C ALA A 138 -19.43 -10.77 16.22
N LEU A 139 -19.54 -9.49 15.85
CA LEU A 139 -18.44 -8.52 15.86
C LEU A 139 -17.97 -8.23 17.29
N GLN A 140 -18.90 -8.20 18.28
CA GLN A 140 -18.52 -8.08 19.69
C GLN A 140 -17.77 -9.33 20.18
N ALA A 141 -18.20 -10.52 19.79
CA ALA A 141 -17.50 -11.77 20.09
C ALA A 141 -16.10 -11.79 19.44
N TYR A 142 -16.02 -11.43 18.15
CA TYR A 142 -14.75 -11.28 17.43
C TYR A 142 -13.80 -10.31 18.15
N ALA A 143 -14.29 -9.12 18.52
CA ALA A 143 -13.50 -8.12 19.23
C ALA A 143 -12.98 -8.65 20.58
N ALA A 144 -13.77 -9.45 21.30
CA ALA A 144 -13.33 -10.07 22.55
C ALA A 144 -12.22 -11.11 22.35
N HIS A 145 -12.18 -11.81 21.21
CA HIS A 145 -11.07 -12.69 20.85
C HIS A 145 -9.81 -11.89 20.45
N LEU A 146 -9.97 -10.87 19.62
CA LEU A 146 -8.87 -10.01 19.19
C LEU A 146 -8.22 -9.25 20.36
N ALA A 147 -9.02 -8.75 21.30
CA ALA A 147 -8.55 -8.02 22.48
C ALA A 147 -7.66 -8.85 23.44
N GLN A 148 -7.58 -10.18 23.26
CA GLN A 148 -6.64 -11.03 23.99
C GLN A 148 -5.19 -10.88 23.48
N TYR A 149 -5.00 -10.24 22.32
CA TYR A 149 -3.72 -10.06 21.65
C TYR A 149 -3.49 -8.57 21.31
N PRO A 150 -3.48 -7.65 22.29
CA PRO A 150 -3.47 -6.21 22.04
C PRO A 150 -2.24 -5.75 21.23
N GLU A 151 -1.11 -6.46 21.33
CA GLU A 151 0.10 -6.14 20.59
C GLU A 151 -0.04 -6.36 19.07
N VAL A 152 -1.01 -7.20 18.64
CA VAL A 152 -1.30 -7.43 17.21
C VAL A 152 -1.81 -6.15 16.55
N GLU A 153 -2.55 -5.30 17.27
CA GLU A 153 -3.00 -4.02 16.71
C GLU A 153 -1.81 -3.15 16.26
N SER A 154 -0.73 -3.11 17.04
CA SER A 154 0.42 -2.23 16.76
C SER A 154 1.44 -2.79 15.75
N GLY A 155 1.33 -4.06 15.38
CA GLY A 155 2.25 -4.74 14.46
C GLY A 155 2.15 -6.26 14.57
N PHE A 156 3.00 -7.00 13.88
CA PHE A 156 3.15 -8.45 14.06
C PHE A 156 3.97 -8.79 15.32
N PHE A 157 3.68 -8.12 16.43
CA PHE A 157 4.33 -8.35 17.73
C PHE A 157 3.65 -9.52 18.44
N LEU A 158 4.15 -10.73 18.17
CA LEU A 158 3.52 -11.96 18.62
C LEU A 158 4.13 -12.49 19.94
N PRO A 159 3.32 -13.10 20.82
CA PRO A 159 3.82 -13.86 21.96
C PRO A 159 4.70 -15.05 21.53
N ASP A 160 5.54 -15.55 22.45
CA ASP A 160 6.41 -16.71 22.26
C ASP A 160 6.17 -17.74 23.38
N PRO A 161 5.55 -18.91 23.10
CA PRO A 161 5.12 -19.38 21.78
C PRO A 161 3.92 -18.59 21.21
N VAL A 162 3.78 -18.58 19.89
CA VAL A 162 2.62 -17.94 19.22
C VAL A 162 1.35 -18.71 19.59
N PRO A 163 0.28 -18.03 20.07
CA PRO A 163 -0.99 -18.66 20.38
C PRO A 163 -1.59 -19.40 19.18
N GLU A 164 -2.08 -20.63 19.41
CA GLU A 164 -2.62 -21.49 18.34
C GLU A 164 -3.76 -20.80 17.57
N ASP A 165 -4.60 -20.01 18.24
CA ASP A 165 -5.72 -19.31 17.59
C ASP A 165 -5.26 -18.33 16.51
N LEU A 166 -4.10 -17.69 16.66
CA LEU A 166 -3.53 -16.82 15.63
C LEU A 166 -3.01 -17.61 14.41
N LEU A 167 -2.69 -18.89 14.61
CA LEU A 167 -2.14 -19.78 13.59
C LEU A 167 -3.21 -20.57 12.82
N LEU A 168 -4.42 -20.71 13.38
CA LEU A 168 -5.52 -21.41 12.72
C LEU A 168 -5.90 -20.72 11.41
N PRO A 169 -6.19 -21.48 10.33
CA PRO A 169 -6.97 -20.96 9.22
C PRO A 169 -8.25 -20.30 9.75
N PHE A 170 -8.63 -19.13 9.22
CA PHE A 170 -9.75 -18.38 9.76
C PHE A 170 -11.08 -19.15 9.72
N GLY A 171 -11.30 -20.01 8.71
CA GLY A 171 -12.45 -20.90 8.68
C GLY A 171 -12.49 -21.92 9.83
N GLU A 172 -11.33 -22.39 10.28
CA GLU A 172 -11.22 -23.26 11.47
C GLU A 172 -11.43 -22.45 12.76
N PHE A 173 -10.95 -21.20 12.82
CA PHE A 173 -11.24 -20.29 13.92
C PHE A 173 -12.76 -20.04 14.06
N LEU A 174 -13.46 -19.77 12.96
CA LEU A 174 -14.92 -19.61 12.95
C LEU A 174 -15.66 -20.90 13.34
N THR A 175 -15.11 -22.07 12.98
CA THR A 175 -15.67 -23.36 13.41
C THR A 175 -15.49 -23.58 14.92
N LYS A 176 -14.35 -23.13 15.47
CA LYS A 176 -14.05 -23.19 16.90
C LYS A 176 -14.90 -22.20 17.72
N TYR A 177 -15.17 -21.02 17.16
CA TYR A 177 -15.93 -19.93 17.79
C TYR A 177 -17.15 -19.54 16.92
N PRO A 178 -18.22 -20.37 16.95
CA PRO A 178 -19.37 -20.18 16.05
C PRO A 178 -20.18 -18.91 16.33
N ASP A 179 -20.02 -18.31 17.51
CA ASP A 179 -20.59 -17.00 17.87
C ASP A 179 -20.02 -15.84 17.04
N VAL A 180 -18.85 -16.02 16.42
CA VAL A 180 -18.27 -15.08 15.45
C VAL A 180 -18.83 -15.29 14.03
N GLY A 181 -19.45 -16.44 13.74
CA GLY A 181 -19.82 -16.86 12.38
C GLY A 181 -20.67 -15.85 11.60
N ASN A 182 -21.61 -15.16 12.26
CA ASN A 182 -22.46 -14.16 11.61
C ASN A 182 -21.70 -12.89 11.18
N ALA A 183 -20.49 -12.65 11.67
CA ALA A 183 -19.65 -11.55 11.23
C ALA A 183 -18.74 -11.92 10.04
N ALA A 184 -18.63 -13.20 9.68
CA ALA A 184 -17.65 -13.67 8.69
C ALA A 184 -17.75 -12.95 7.34
N PHE A 185 -18.97 -12.78 6.81
CA PHE A 185 -19.17 -12.09 5.54
C PHE A 185 -18.88 -10.57 5.66
N THR A 186 -19.26 -9.94 6.78
CA THR A 186 -18.91 -8.53 7.04
C THR A 186 -17.39 -8.33 7.09
N ILE A 187 -16.67 -9.18 7.83
CA ILE A 187 -15.21 -9.12 7.92
C ILE A 187 -14.60 -9.30 6.52
N PHE A 188 -15.11 -10.24 5.72
CA PHE A 188 -14.68 -10.42 4.33
C PHE A 188 -14.89 -9.17 3.45
N THR A 189 -16.02 -8.46 3.59
CA THR A 189 -16.28 -7.26 2.78
C THR A 189 -15.33 -6.10 3.05
N PHE A 190 -14.79 -6.00 4.28
CA PHE A 190 -13.72 -5.07 4.63
C PHE A 190 -12.33 -5.64 4.29
N GLY A 191 -12.15 -6.96 4.38
CA GLY A 191 -10.90 -7.67 4.08
C GLY A 191 -10.62 -7.92 2.59
N GLN A 192 -11.00 -6.98 1.73
CA GLN A 192 -10.71 -7.07 0.30
C GLN A 192 -9.20 -7.08 0.06
N GLY A 193 -8.76 -8.05 -0.74
CA GLY A 193 -7.34 -8.25 -1.05
C GLY A 193 -6.65 -9.32 -0.20
N LEU A 194 -7.29 -9.89 0.83
CA LEU A 194 -6.75 -11.01 1.62
C LEU A 194 -6.64 -12.33 0.83
N GLY A 195 -7.22 -12.42 -0.38
CA GLY A 195 -7.19 -13.63 -1.21
C GLY A 195 -8.08 -14.72 -0.62
N ASP A 196 -7.57 -15.96 -0.49
CA ASP A 196 -8.31 -17.09 0.09
C ASP A 196 -8.60 -16.90 1.59
N PHE A 197 -9.57 -16.03 1.88
CA PHE A 197 -9.84 -15.45 3.19
C PHE A 197 -9.99 -16.51 4.30
N LEU A 198 -10.75 -17.59 4.06
CA LEU A 198 -10.99 -18.64 5.05
C LEU A 198 -9.77 -19.55 5.31
N SER A 199 -8.80 -19.60 4.38
CA SER A 199 -7.59 -20.42 4.54
C SER A 199 -6.42 -19.63 5.14
N ARG A 200 -6.53 -18.31 5.25
CA ARG A 200 -5.50 -17.45 5.86
C ARG A 200 -5.38 -17.73 7.36
N PRO A 201 -4.15 -17.74 7.91
CA PRO A 201 -3.96 -17.65 9.35
C PRO A 201 -4.78 -16.48 9.94
N THR A 202 -5.47 -16.75 11.04
CA THR A 202 -6.34 -15.80 11.74
C THR A 202 -5.61 -14.50 12.08
N LEU A 203 -4.30 -14.57 12.34
CA LEU A 203 -3.42 -13.40 12.49
C LEU A 203 -3.63 -12.35 11.40
N TYR A 204 -3.71 -12.73 10.13
CA TYR A 204 -3.83 -11.78 9.02
C TYR A 204 -5.22 -11.17 8.94
N VAL A 205 -6.26 -11.93 9.29
CA VAL A 205 -7.62 -11.41 9.38
C VAL A 205 -7.74 -10.43 10.56
N PHE A 206 -7.12 -10.74 11.70
CA PHE A 206 -7.05 -9.86 12.87
C PHE A 206 -6.29 -8.57 12.57
N LYS A 207 -5.16 -8.65 11.84
CA LYS A 207 -4.40 -7.47 11.43
C LYS A 207 -5.16 -6.56 10.48
N ASN A 208 -5.89 -7.14 9.53
CA ASN A 208 -6.59 -6.38 8.53
C ASN A 208 -7.94 -5.83 9.03
N PHE A 209 -8.65 -6.58 9.88
CA PHE A 209 -9.92 -6.19 10.47
C PHE A 209 -9.79 -5.99 11.98
N GLY A 210 -9.06 -4.94 12.36
CA GLY A 210 -8.72 -4.62 13.75
C GLY A 210 -9.86 -4.05 14.60
N LEU A 211 -9.59 -3.81 15.87
CA LEU A 211 -10.54 -3.19 16.81
C LEU A 211 -10.95 -1.78 16.38
N GLU A 212 -10.04 -0.99 15.80
CA GLU A 212 -10.37 0.36 15.30
C GLU A 212 -11.41 0.32 14.18
N ILE A 213 -11.34 -0.67 13.26
CA ILE A 213 -12.35 -0.83 12.20
C ILE A 213 -13.73 -1.14 12.80
N ILE A 214 -13.80 -2.00 13.82
CA ILE A 214 -15.07 -2.34 14.49
C ILE A 214 -15.68 -1.10 15.14
N GLN A 215 -14.85 -0.25 15.74
CA GLN A 215 -15.27 1.03 16.30
C GLN A 215 -15.73 2.01 15.22
N ASP A 216 -14.99 2.16 14.13
CA ASP A 216 -15.30 3.07 13.02
C ASP A 216 -16.59 2.65 12.29
N ILE A 217 -16.88 1.35 12.16
CA ILE A 217 -18.18 0.88 11.64
C ILE A 217 -19.34 1.43 12.46
N SER A 218 -19.14 1.63 13.77
CA SER A 218 -20.18 2.13 14.66
C SER A 218 -20.24 3.66 14.75
N THR A 219 -19.13 4.34 14.49
CA THR A 219 -18.96 5.79 14.76
C THR A 219 -18.73 6.64 13.51
N GLY A 220 -18.41 6.02 12.38
CA GLY A 220 -17.99 6.64 11.14
C GLY A 220 -16.47 6.54 10.95
N PHE A 221 -16.05 6.69 9.69
CA PHE A 221 -14.66 6.75 9.28
C PHE A 221 -14.25 8.18 8.98
N LEU A 222 -12.96 8.48 9.15
CA LEU A 222 -12.39 9.74 8.70
C LEU A 222 -12.20 9.70 7.17
N VAL A 223 -12.68 10.75 6.51
CA VAL A 223 -12.51 10.98 5.07
C VAL A 223 -12.05 12.40 4.78
N THR A 224 -11.45 12.62 3.61
CA THR A 224 -11.21 13.98 3.12
C THR A 224 -12.53 14.69 2.84
N ALA A 225 -12.66 15.95 3.28
CA ALA A 225 -13.90 16.72 3.08
C ALA A 225 -14.15 17.03 1.59
N SER A 226 -13.09 17.03 0.78
CA SER A 226 -13.13 17.19 -0.67
C SER A 226 -13.46 15.90 -1.42
N GLN A 227 -13.50 14.74 -0.75
CA GLN A 227 -13.61 13.41 -1.37
C GLN A 227 -12.47 13.12 -2.36
N ASN A 228 -11.27 13.61 -2.03
CA ASN A 228 -10.07 13.46 -2.83
C ASN A 228 -8.91 13.04 -1.93
N ASN A 229 -8.79 11.74 -1.65
CA ASN A 229 -7.72 11.22 -0.80
C ASN A 229 -6.31 11.45 -1.41
N GLN A 230 -6.21 11.67 -2.72
CA GLN A 230 -4.95 12.05 -3.36
C GLN A 230 -4.41 13.41 -2.89
N GLU A 231 -5.26 14.30 -2.36
CA GLU A 231 -4.87 15.64 -1.90
C GLU A 231 -3.85 15.59 -0.75
N ILE A 232 -3.93 14.57 0.11
CA ILE A 232 -2.98 14.30 1.20
C ILE A 232 -1.55 14.29 0.66
N TYR A 233 -1.35 13.55 -0.43
CA TYR A 233 -0.05 13.34 -1.03
C TYR A 233 0.38 14.50 -1.93
N GLN A 234 -0.57 15.21 -2.53
CA GLN A 234 -0.29 16.45 -3.26
C GLN A 234 0.24 17.53 -2.32
N HIS A 235 -0.42 17.72 -1.17
CA HIS A 235 0.01 18.66 -0.14
C HIS A 235 1.36 18.24 0.47
N ALA A 236 1.55 16.95 0.77
CA ALA A 236 2.83 16.45 1.25
C ALA A 236 3.98 16.72 0.25
N THR A 237 3.73 16.49 -1.05
CA THR A 237 4.68 16.80 -2.13
C THR A 237 5.01 18.29 -2.16
N ALA A 238 4.01 19.17 -2.06
CA ALA A 238 4.20 20.61 -2.06
C ALA A 238 5.07 21.09 -0.88
N ILE A 239 4.88 20.51 0.31
CA ILE A 239 5.68 20.88 1.49
C ILE A 239 7.11 20.33 1.34
N LEU A 240 7.30 19.12 0.80
CA LEU A 240 8.63 18.50 0.64
C LEU A 240 9.43 19.14 -0.52
N GLY A 241 8.74 19.65 -1.53
CA GLY A 241 9.35 20.39 -2.64
C GLY A 241 10.45 19.59 -3.33
N HIS A 242 11.66 20.14 -3.33
CA HIS A 242 12.82 19.57 -4.02
C HIS A 242 13.39 18.30 -3.37
N ASP A 243 12.93 17.94 -2.17
CA ASP A 243 13.30 16.70 -1.47
C ASP A 243 12.45 15.49 -1.91
N VAL A 244 11.63 15.62 -2.97
CA VAL A 244 10.90 14.51 -3.60
C VAL A 244 11.36 14.35 -5.04
N TRP A 245 11.82 13.15 -5.38
CA TRP A 245 12.12 12.75 -6.75
C TRP A 245 11.10 11.71 -7.20
N THR A 246 10.12 12.14 -7.99
CA THR A 246 9.17 11.25 -8.68
C THR A 246 9.76 10.74 -10.00
N SER A 247 9.10 9.75 -10.61
CA SER A 247 9.56 9.07 -11.82
C SER A 247 11.02 8.61 -11.72
N SER A 248 11.44 8.23 -10.51
CA SER A 248 12.83 7.99 -10.15
C SER A 248 12.96 6.66 -9.40
N HIS A 249 14.03 5.93 -9.65
CA HIS A 249 14.25 4.66 -8.98
C HIS A 249 15.74 4.37 -8.74
N VAL A 250 16.02 3.66 -7.65
CA VAL A 250 17.37 3.18 -7.33
C VAL A 250 17.75 2.10 -8.33
N THR A 251 18.94 2.19 -8.91
CA THR A 251 19.50 1.19 -9.82
C THR A 251 20.53 0.30 -9.14
N SER A 252 21.24 0.81 -8.13
CA SER A 252 22.18 0.05 -7.31
C SER A 252 22.50 0.78 -6.01
N THR A 253 22.99 0.02 -5.03
CA THR A 253 23.43 0.53 -3.73
C THR A 253 24.88 0.10 -3.48
N PRO A 254 25.87 0.78 -4.08
CA PRO A 254 27.28 0.37 -3.99
C PRO A 254 27.83 0.37 -2.55
N HIS A 255 27.26 1.18 -1.66
CA HIS A 255 27.63 1.20 -0.25
C HIS A 255 26.38 1.15 0.63
N ARG A 256 26.29 0.11 1.47
CA ARG A 256 25.26 -0.05 2.52
C ARG A 256 25.85 -0.73 3.74
N ARG A 257 26.50 0.09 4.58
CA ARG A 257 27.28 -0.34 5.74
C ARG A 257 27.13 0.68 6.87
N LYS A 258 27.77 0.42 8.02
CA LYS A 258 27.68 1.27 9.23
C LYS A 258 28.20 2.69 9.00
N GLU A 259 29.08 2.88 8.04
CA GLU A 259 29.69 4.18 7.71
C GLU A 259 28.74 5.09 6.90
N GLY A 260 27.70 4.51 6.29
CA GLY A 260 26.71 5.25 5.51
C GLY A 260 26.17 4.47 4.31
N ILE A 261 25.29 5.14 3.58
CA ILE A 261 24.58 4.62 2.41
C ILE A 261 24.99 5.43 1.19
N GLN A 262 25.22 4.77 0.06
CA GLN A 262 25.31 5.39 -1.26
C GLN A 262 24.37 4.66 -2.22
N LEU A 263 23.46 5.42 -2.83
CA LEU A 263 22.50 4.97 -3.83
C LEU A 263 22.86 5.59 -5.19
N GLU A 264 22.76 4.79 -6.24
CA GLU A 264 22.71 5.29 -7.61
C GLU A 264 21.25 5.32 -8.06
N VAL A 265 20.78 6.50 -8.47
CA VAL A 265 19.37 6.76 -8.76
C VAL A 265 19.23 7.21 -10.20
N LYS A 266 18.33 6.57 -10.94
CA LYS A 266 17.89 7.07 -12.26
C LYS A 266 16.72 8.03 -12.04
N THR A 267 16.87 9.26 -12.52
CA THR A 267 15.82 10.29 -12.52
C THR A 267 15.47 10.68 -13.96
N PRO A 268 14.37 11.41 -14.21
CA PRO A 268 14.06 11.96 -15.54
C PRO A 268 15.16 12.87 -16.09
N SER A 269 15.90 13.54 -15.20
CA SER A 269 17.00 14.45 -15.53
C SER A 269 18.36 13.78 -15.71
N GLY A 270 18.42 12.44 -15.59
CA GLY A 270 19.65 11.66 -15.66
C GLY A 270 19.98 10.92 -14.36
N ARG A 271 21.17 10.33 -14.31
CA ARG A 271 21.63 9.60 -13.12
C ARG A 271 22.13 10.59 -12.06
N ARG A 272 21.80 10.31 -10.80
CA ARG A 272 22.26 11.05 -9.62
C ARG A 272 22.78 10.06 -8.58
N THR A 273 23.71 10.50 -7.75
CA THR A 273 24.17 9.74 -6.60
C THR A 273 23.55 10.34 -5.34
N VAL A 274 23.06 9.51 -4.42
CA VAL A 274 22.57 9.95 -3.11
C VAL A 274 23.42 9.31 -2.04
N LYS A 275 23.98 10.12 -1.14
CA LYS A 275 24.67 9.66 0.07
C LYS A 275 23.79 9.99 1.27
N ALA A 276 23.52 8.99 2.11
CA ALA A 276 22.69 9.16 3.30
C ALA A 276 23.28 8.47 4.53
N LYS A 277 22.91 8.93 5.73
CA LYS A 277 23.29 8.24 6.97
C LYS A 277 22.43 7.00 7.20
N LYS A 278 21.13 7.10 6.89
CA LYS A 278 20.13 6.04 7.09
C LYS A 278 19.31 5.82 5.82
N LEU A 279 18.87 4.59 5.60
CA LEU A 279 17.98 4.20 4.50
C LEU A 279 16.66 3.69 5.07
N LEU A 280 15.53 4.20 4.57
CA LEU A 280 14.19 3.68 4.85
C LEU A 280 13.60 3.09 3.57
N ILE A 281 13.25 1.81 3.59
CA ILE A 281 12.57 1.11 2.49
C ILE A 281 11.09 0.97 2.84
N ALA A 282 10.22 1.66 2.09
CA ALA A 282 8.78 1.78 2.33
C ALA A 282 7.92 1.20 1.19
N PHE A 283 8.49 0.35 0.34
CA PHE A 283 7.79 -0.40 -0.70
C PHE A 283 7.78 -1.91 -0.38
N PRO A 284 6.90 -2.74 -0.98
CA PRO A 284 6.80 -4.16 -0.66
C PRO A 284 8.13 -4.93 -0.79
N GLN A 285 8.58 -5.57 0.28
CA GLN A 285 9.88 -6.25 0.40
C GLN A 285 9.92 -7.60 -0.33
N LYS A 286 9.74 -7.58 -1.65
CA LYS A 286 9.93 -8.74 -2.53
C LYS A 286 11.34 -8.76 -3.12
N LEU A 287 11.93 -9.95 -3.24
CA LEU A 287 13.31 -10.12 -3.71
C LEU A 287 13.58 -9.49 -5.08
N ASP A 288 12.64 -9.58 -6.02
CA ASP A 288 12.77 -8.99 -7.35
C ASP A 288 12.83 -7.45 -7.31
N LYS A 289 12.11 -6.82 -6.37
CA LYS A 289 12.12 -5.37 -6.14
C LYS A 289 13.33 -4.90 -5.35
N LEU A 290 13.88 -5.77 -4.50
CA LEU A 290 15.02 -5.47 -3.64
C LEU A 290 16.38 -5.70 -4.30
N LYS A 291 16.45 -6.23 -5.52
CA LYS A 291 17.69 -6.46 -6.28
C LYS A 291 18.68 -5.27 -6.25
N PRO A 292 18.25 -4.00 -6.38
CA PRO A 292 19.18 -2.86 -6.36
C PRO A 292 19.84 -2.57 -4.99
N PHE A 293 19.42 -3.24 -3.92
CA PHE A 293 19.76 -2.87 -2.54
C PHE A 293 20.84 -3.75 -1.91
N ASP A 294 21.46 -4.68 -2.66
CA ASP A 294 22.58 -5.50 -2.15
C ASP A 294 22.19 -6.24 -0.85
N LEU A 295 21.12 -7.03 -0.90
CA LEU A 295 20.66 -7.82 0.24
C LEU A 295 21.74 -8.82 0.68
N ASP A 296 21.95 -8.96 1.99
CA ASP A 296 22.72 -10.07 2.53
C ASP A 296 21.88 -11.36 2.64
N GLU A 297 22.50 -12.42 3.18
CA GLU A 297 21.88 -13.73 3.29
C GLU A 297 20.70 -13.75 4.29
N LEU A 298 20.79 -12.98 5.38
CA LEU A 298 19.73 -12.87 6.38
C LEU A 298 18.50 -12.18 5.79
N GLU A 299 18.72 -11.04 5.13
CA GLU A 299 17.67 -10.28 4.45
C GLU A 299 17.02 -11.12 3.35
N SER A 300 17.83 -11.75 2.49
CA SER A 300 17.34 -12.57 1.38
C SER A 300 16.55 -13.79 1.86
N SER A 301 16.99 -14.42 2.95
CA SER A 301 16.30 -15.55 3.57
C SER A 301 14.91 -15.18 4.08
N LEU A 302 14.77 -14.02 4.74
CA LEU A 302 13.50 -13.56 5.27
C LEU A 302 12.57 -13.08 4.16
N PHE A 303 13.03 -12.15 3.31
CA PHE A 303 12.21 -11.59 2.23
C PHE A 303 11.82 -12.62 1.17
N GLY A 304 12.61 -13.69 1.01
CA GLY A 304 12.29 -14.82 0.14
C GLY A 304 11.09 -15.66 0.59
N LYS A 305 10.66 -15.56 1.85
CA LYS A 305 9.51 -16.31 2.38
C LYS A 305 8.17 -15.65 2.11
N PHE A 306 8.16 -14.35 1.77
CA PHE A 306 6.92 -13.62 1.55
C PHE A 306 6.18 -14.12 0.30
N MET A 307 4.95 -14.57 0.52
CA MET A 307 3.91 -14.71 -0.49
C MET A 307 3.13 -13.40 -0.62
N ASN A 308 2.25 -13.30 -1.61
CA ASN A 308 1.38 -12.14 -1.81
C ASN A 308 0.10 -12.54 -2.52
N THR A 309 -0.93 -11.73 -2.34
CA THR A 309 -2.20 -11.79 -3.08
C THR A 309 -2.20 -10.80 -4.24
N GLY A 310 -3.30 -10.78 -4.99
CA GLY A 310 -3.63 -9.74 -5.95
C GLY A 310 -4.87 -8.95 -5.52
N TYR A 311 -4.76 -7.62 -5.57
CA TYR A 311 -5.89 -6.70 -5.39
C TYR A 311 -5.84 -5.64 -6.48
N TYR A 312 -7.00 -5.36 -7.08
CA TYR A 312 -7.12 -4.53 -8.27
C TYR A 312 -8.34 -3.66 -8.16
N THR A 313 -8.15 -2.39 -8.51
CA THR A 313 -9.19 -1.37 -8.41
C THR A 313 -9.41 -0.73 -9.77
N SER A 314 -10.66 -0.44 -10.09
CA SER A 314 -10.97 0.12 -11.39
C SER A 314 -12.25 0.93 -11.40
N LEU A 315 -12.30 1.88 -12.33
CA LEU A 315 -13.49 2.62 -12.69
C LEU A 315 -13.83 2.27 -14.13
N VAL A 316 -15.10 1.95 -14.38
CA VAL A 316 -15.60 1.58 -15.71
C VAL A 316 -16.79 2.44 -16.09
N LYS A 317 -16.94 2.71 -17.38
CA LYS A 317 -18.09 3.42 -17.96
C LYS A 317 -18.67 2.63 -19.12
N ASN A 318 -19.75 3.16 -19.70
CA ASN A 318 -20.48 2.54 -20.80
C ASN A 318 -21.01 1.13 -20.46
N THR A 319 -21.44 0.94 -19.22
CA THR A 319 -21.92 -0.36 -18.72
C THR A 319 -23.39 -0.60 -19.01
N GLY A 320 -24.20 0.48 -19.13
CA GLY A 320 -25.66 0.43 -19.18
C GLY A 320 -26.33 0.18 -17.81
N LEU A 321 -25.55 0.08 -16.73
CA LEU A 321 -26.08 -0.13 -15.38
C LEU A 321 -26.83 1.13 -14.89
N PRO A 322 -27.89 0.99 -14.07
CA PRO A 322 -28.61 2.13 -13.52
C PRO A 322 -27.74 2.95 -12.56
N GLY A 323 -28.00 4.25 -12.45
CA GLY A 323 -27.15 5.19 -11.70
C GLY A 323 -27.03 4.92 -10.19
N ASN A 324 -27.89 4.08 -9.61
CA ASN A 324 -27.84 3.65 -8.22
C ASN A 324 -27.48 2.15 -8.09
N PHE A 325 -26.96 1.52 -9.15
CA PHE A 325 -26.61 0.10 -9.12
C PHE A 325 -25.53 -0.18 -8.08
N SER A 326 -25.77 -1.20 -7.26
CA SER A 326 -24.77 -1.77 -6.38
C SER A 326 -24.96 -3.28 -6.30
N SER A 327 -23.86 -4.02 -6.36
CA SER A 327 -23.85 -5.47 -6.22
C SER A 327 -22.66 -5.95 -5.42
N THR A 328 -22.85 -7.07 -4.73
CA THR A 328 -21.81 -7.79 -3.99
C THR A 328 -21.80 -9.24 -4.44
N SER A 329 -20.62 -9.77 -4.74
CA SER A 329 -20.46 -11.17 -5.10
C SER A 329 -20.54 -12.05 -3.85
N VAL A 330 -21.29 -13.15 -3.95
CA VAL A 330 -21.44 -14.17 -2.92
C VAL A 330 -21.21 -15.55 -3.52
N GLY A 331 -20.61 -16.45 -2.75
CA GLY A 331 -20.52 -17.85 -3.11
C GLY A 331 -21.80 -18.57 -2.69
N ALA A 332 -22.68 -18.90 -3.65
CA ALA A 332 -23.99 -19.47 -3.32
C ALA A 332 -23.93 -20.78 -2.50
N ASN A 333 -22.85 -21.55 -2.65
CA ASN A 333 -22.66 -22.85 -2.01
C ASN A 333 -21.35 -22.95 -1.20
N THR A 334 -20.78 -21.80 -0.79
CA THR A 334 -19.54 -21.76 -0.02
C THR A 334 -19.82 -21.50 1.46
N PRO A 335 -18.89 -21.88 2.37
CA PRO A 335 -19.00 -21.52 3.79
C PRO A 335 -19.15 -20.00 3.97
N TYR A 336 -20.13 -19.60 4.79
CA TYR A 336 -20.45 -18.20 5.07
C TYR A 336 -20.80 -17.35 3.83
N GLN A 337 -21.12 -17.99 2.70
CA GLN A 337 -21.41 -17.34 1.41
C GLN A 337 -20.26 -16.47 0.87
N ILE A 338 -19.03 -16.73 1.33
CA ILE A 338 -17.84 -16.02 0.87
C ILE A 338 -17.50 -16.49 -0.56
N PRO A 339 -17.39 -15.60 -1.55
CA PRO A 339 -17.13 -15.97 -2.93
C PRO A 339 -15.74 -16.58 -3.11
N GLU A 340 -15.59 -17.41 -4.15
CA GLU A 340 -14.30 -17.94 -4.57
C GLU A 340 -13.53 -16.87 -5.36
N LEU A 341 -12.20 -16.88 -5.22
CA LEU A 341 -11.31 -15.97 -5.94
C LEU A 341 -10.39 -16.78 -6.86
N PRO A 342 -9.98 -16.23 -8.02
CA PRO A 342 -10.04 -14.83 -8.40
C PRO A 342 -11.40 -14.39 -8.96
N GLY A 343 -11.82 -13.16 -8.65
CA GLY A 343 -13.14 -12.66 -9.04
C GLY A 343 -13.43 -11.23 -8.61
N VAL A 344 -14.55 -10.70 -9.09
CA VAL A 344 -15.08 -9.38 -8.69
C VAL A 344 -15.65 -9.49 -7.28
N TYR A 345 -15.25 -8.60 -6.37
CA TYR A 345 -15.87 -8.48 -5.04
C TYR A 345 -17.21 -7.75 -5.11
N ALA A 346 -17.23 -6.61 -5.81
CA ALA A 346 -18.37 -5.72 -5.87
C ALA A 346 -18.32 -4.81 -7.11
N VAL A 347 -19.50 -4.33 -7.49
CA VAL A 347 -19.69 -3.25 -8.47
C VAL A 347 -20.60 -2.21 -7.84
N SER A 348 -20.17 -0.94 -7.79
CA SER A 348 -20.91 0.13 -7.12
C SER A 348 -20.94 1.40 -7.96
N ALA A 349 -22.07 2.08 -7.96
CA ALA A 349 -22.19 3.43 -8.52
C ALA A 349 -21.24 4.41 -7.81
N THR A 350 -20.74 5.38 -8.57
CA THR A 350 -19.88 6.45 -8.05
C THR A 350 -20.60 7.79 -8.07
N ALA A 351 -19.97 8.83 -7.51
CA ALA A 351 -20.47 10.20 -7.62
C ALA A 351 -20.49 10.74 -9.07
N ILE A 352 -19.78 10.09 -10.01
CA ILE A 352 -19.78 10.45 -11.42
C ILE A 352 -20.85 9.62 -12.15
N PRO A 353 -21.89 10.25 -12.73
CA PRO A 353 -22.96 9.52 -13.41
C PRO A 353 -22.46 8.60 -14.52
N GLY A 354 -22.87 7.33 -14.48
CA GLY A 354 -22.51 6.32 -15.48
C GLY A 354 -21.10 5.72 -15.32
N VAL A 355 -20.36 6.11 -14.28
CA VAL A 355 -19.08 5.51 -13.88
C VAL A 355 -19.29 4.64 -12.64
N PHE A 356 -18.74 3.43 -12.69
CA PHE A 356 -18.88 2.42 -11.63
C PHE A 356 -17.51 1.99 -11.13
N ASP A 357 -17.39 1.84 -9.82
CA ASP A 357 -16.23 1.22 -9.16
C ASP A 357 -16.38 -0.30 -9.21
N VAL A 358 -15.31 -0.99 -9.64
CA VAL A 358 -15.23 -2.45 -9.64
C VAL A 358 -13.95 -2.87 -8.92
N LYS A 359 -14.13 -3.65 -7.86
CA LYS A 359 -13.06 -4.25 -7.06
C LYS A 359 -12.85 -5.70 -7.45
N TYR A 360 -11.61 -6.11 -7.67
CA TYR A 360 -11.26 -7.48 -8.06
C TYR A 360 -10.14 -8.03 -7.17
N GLY A 361 -10.28 -9.29 -6.76
CA GLY A 361 -9.34 -9.98 -5.89
C GLY A 361 -8.82 -11.26 -6.49
N SER A 362 -7.65 -11.70 -6.02
CA SER A 362 -7.06 -12.99 -6.38
C SER A 362 -6.20 -13.54 -5.24
N PRO A 363 -6.14 -14.87 -5.05
CA PRO A 363 -5.26 -15.49 -4.06
C PRO A 363 -3.76 -15.25 -4.33
N THR A 364 -3.43 -14.93 -5.59
CA THR A 364 -2.07 -14.62 -6.06
C THR A 364 -2.06 -13.42 -7.02
N GLY A 365 -0.88 -12.85 -7.27
CA GLY A 365 -0.73 -11.79 -8.28
C GLY A 365 -0.97 -12.31 -9.70
N LEU A 366 -1.87 -11.65 -10.43
CA LEU A 366 -2.23 -11.92 -11.83
C LEU A 366 -1.79 -10.79 -12.78
N PRO A 367 -1.56 -11.08 -14.07
CA PRO A 367 -1.28 -10.07 -15.10
C PRO A 367 -2.47 -9.12 -15.32
N ASP A 368 -2.18 -7.85 -15.59
CA ASP A 368 -3.22 -6.81 -15.73
C ASP A 368 -4.20 -7.09 -16.88
N ASP A 369 -3.72 -7.56 -18.03
CA ASP A 369 -4.59 -7.85 -19.18
C ASP A 369 -5.59 -8.98 -18.89
N PHE A 370 -5.18 -9.96 -18.07
CA PHE A 370 -6.07 -11.04 -17.63
C PHE A 370 -7.18 -10.48 -16.72
N VAL A 371 -6.81 -9.70 -15.71
CA VAL A 371 -7.77 -9.11 -14.76
C VAL A 371 -8.74 -8.17 -15.46
N ARG A 372 -8.26 -7.34 -16.39
CA ARG A 372 -9.11 -6.47 -17.21
C ARG A 372 -10.11 -7.28 -18.04
N GLY A 373 -9.66 -8.39 -18.63
CA GLY A 373 -10.52 -9.31 -19.37
C GLY A 373 -11.63 -9.91 -18.50
N GLU A 374 -11.30 -10.36 -17.29
CA GLU A 374 -12.26 -10.92 -16.34
C GLU A 374 -13.28 -9.89 -15.85
N ILE A 375 -12.86 -8.66 -15.54
CA ILE A 375 -13.77 -7.57 -15.18
C ILE A 375 -14.74 -7.27 -16.32
N LEU A 376 -14.26 -7.12 -17.55
CA LEU A 376 -15.13 -6.87 -18.72
C LEU A 376 -16.08 -8.05 -18.98
N SER A 377 -15.61 -9.28 -18.79
CA SER A 377 -16.43 -10.50 -18.89
C SER A 377 -17.56 -10.49 -17.84
N TYR A 378 -17.25 -10.12 -16.60
CA TYR A 378 -18.23 -10.00 -15.53
C TYR A 378 -19.29 -8.93 -15.83
N LEU A 379 -18.89 -7.75 -16.31
CA LEU A 379 -19.84 -6.70 -16.73
C LEU A 379 -20.75 -7.14 -17.86
N LYS A 380 -20.24 -7.94 -18.82
CA LYS A 380 -21.06 -8.54 -19.89
C LYS A 380 -22.08 -9.54 -19.35
N LYS A 381 -21.73 -10.31 -18.30
CA LYS A 381 -22.69 -11.19 -17.62
C LYS A 381 -23.80 -10.37 -16.96
N LEU A 382 -23.48 -9.24 -16.32
CA LEU A 382 -24.50 -8.33 -15.78
C LEU A 382 -25.47 -7.83 -16.86
N GLN A 383 -24.94 -7.44 -18.03
CA GLN A 383 -25.76 -7.05 -19.19
C GLN A 383 -26.64 -8.21 -19.68
N ALA A 384 -26.08 -9.40 -19.83
CA ALA A 384 -26.81 -10.59 -20.28
C ALA A 384 -27.89 -11.04 -19.29
N ASN A 385 -27.68 -10.81 -17.99
CA ASN A 385 -28.63 -11.13 -16.93
C ASN A 385 -29.69 -10.03 -16.71
N GLY A 386 -29.69 -8.97 -17.52
CA GLY A 386 -30.74 -7.95 -17.53
C GLY A 386 -30.59 -6.84 -16.48
N PHE A 387 -29.41 -6.68 -15.89
CA PHE A 387 -29.13 -5.58 -14.94
C PHE A 387 -28.81 -4.25 -15.61
N ALA A 388 -28.56 -4.25 -16.91
CA ALA A 388 -28.15 -3.08 -17.67
C ALA A 388 -29.05 -2.86 -18.88
N GLU A 389 -29.28 -1.59 -19.22
CA GLU A 389 -29.88 -1.18 -20.48
C GLU A 389 -28.92 -1.43 -21.64
N LYS A 390 -29.49 -1.59 -22.85
CA LYS A 390 -28.69 -1.68 -24.07
C LYS A 390 -28.13 -0.31 -24.43
N VAL A 391 -26.81 -0.16 -24.32
CA VAL A 391 -26.08 1.04 -24.74
C VAL A 391 -25.20 0.75 -25.96
N PRO A 392 -24.93 1.74 -26.84
CA PRO A 392 -23.97 1.57 -27.93
C PRO A 392 -22.54 1.33 -27.41
N GLY A 393 -21.83 0.38 -28.01
CA GLY A 393 -20.44 0.06 -27.66
C GLY A 393 -20.32 -0.92 -26.49
N GLU A 394 -19.10 -1.07 -25.99
CA GLU A 394 -18.75 -2.02 -24.93
C GLU A 394 -18.34 -1.28 -23.65
N PRO A 395 -18.43 -1.91 -22.46
CA PRO A 395 -17.86 -1.36 -21.24
C PRO A 395 -16.37 -1.06 -21.40
N GLU A 396 -15.92 0.06 -20.86
CA GLU A 396 -14.52 0.49 -20.97
C GLU A 396 -13.98 1.06 -19.66
N PHE A 397 -12.67 0.89 -19.44
CA PHE A 397 -11.99 1.41 -18.26
C PHE A 397 -11.78 2.92 -18.37
N VAL A 398 -12.21 3.63 -17.33
CA VAL A 398 -11.87 5.04 -17.08
C VAL A 398 -10.54 5.12 -16.33
N ALA A 399 -10.39 4.26 -15.32
CA ALA A 399 -9.19 4.14 -14.52
C ALA A 399 -9.00 2.69 -14.09
N TYR A 400 -7.76 2.29 -13.88
CA TYR A 400 -7.41 0.96 -13.35
C TYR A 400 -6.06 1.06 -12.67
N HIS A 401 -5.92 0.42 -11.51
CA HIS A 401 -4.66 0.32 -10.82
C HIS A 401 -4.48 -1.08 -10.21
N SER A 402 -3.30 -1.65 -10.43
CA SER A 402 -2.87 -2.89 -9.77
C SER A 402 -2.21 -2.55 -8.45
N HIS A 403 -2.76 -3.06 -7.35
CA HIS A 403 -2.19 -2.92 -6.00
C HIS A 403 -1.27 -4.11 -5.68
N THR A 404 -0.84 -4.86 -6.70
CA THR A 404 -0.06 -6.09 -6.56
C THR A 404 1.46 -5.79 -6.56
N PRO A 405 2.28 -6.44 -5.71
CA PRO A 405 1.91 -7.43 -4.71
C PRO A 405 1.14 -6.80 -3.54
N PHE A 406 0.03 -7.43 -3.17
CA PHE A 406 -0.78 -7.04 -2.02
C PHE A 406 -0.60 -8.06 -0.89
N GLU A 407 -0.83 -7.64 0.36
CA GLU A 407 -0.80 -8.50 1.55
C GLU A 407 0.40 -9.48 1.63
N LEU A 408 1.60 -8.96 1.94
CA LEU A 408 2.79 -9.81 2.06
C LEU A 408 2.71 -10.67 3.33
N THR A 409 2.63 -11.99 3.15
CA THR A 409 2.35 -12.95 4.22
C THR A 409 3.29 -14.15 4.17
N VAL A 410 3.36 -14.88 5.27
CA VAL A 410 4.07 -16.16 5.39
C VAL A 410 3.12 -17.23 5.91
N GLY A 411 3.49 -18.51 5.74
CA GLY A 411 2.68 -19.63 6.21
C GLY A 411 2.74 -19.84 7.72
N ARG A 412 1.81 -20.65 8.24
CA ARG A 412 1.70 -21.05 9.66
C ARG A 412 3.05 -21.40 10.30
N ASP A 413 3.83 -22.28 9.67
CA ASP A 413 5.10 -22.77 10.23
C ASP A 413 6.14 -21.66 10.37
N GLU A 414 6.13 -20.68 9.47
CA GLU A 414 7.01 -19.52 9.54
C GLU A 414 6.62 -18.57 10.67
N ILE A 415 5.31 -18.33 10.84
CA ILE A 415 4.76 -17.53 11.94
C ILE A 415 5.18 -18.17 13.28
N ALA A 416 4.87 -19.46 13.46
CA ALA A 416 5.23 -20.22 14.65
C ALA A 416 6.76 -20.29 14.87
N GLY A 417 7.54 -20.34 13.80
CA GLY A 417 9.00 -20.32 13.80
C GLY A 417 9.64 -18.95 14.11
N GLY A 418 8.85 -17.95 14.50
CA GLY A 418 9.31 -16.63 14.90
C GLY A 418 9.75 -15.75 13.74
N PHE A 419 9.15 -15.92 12.55
CA PHE A 419 9.46 -15.12 11.36
C PHE A 419 9.41 -13.61 11.65
N TYR A 420 8.33 -13.11 12.26
CA TYR A 420 8.16 -11.68 12.51
C TYR A 420 9.15 -11.12 13.53
N LYS A 421 9.51 -11.89 14.57
CA LYS A 421 10.59 -11.53 15.49
C LYS A 421 11.93 -11.35 14.77
N LYS A 422 12.24 -12.23 13.81
CA LYS A 422 13.46 -12.13 12.97
C LYS A 422 13.37 -10.99 11.97
N LEU A 423 12.18 -10.73 11.41
CA LEU A 423 11.91 -9.63 10.51
C LEU A 423 12.14 -8.28 11.21
N TYR A 424 11.60 -8.08 12.42
CA TYR A 424 11.80 -6.85 13.19
C TYR A 424 13.24 -6.68 13.67
N ALA A 425 14.00 -7.76 13.85
CA ALA A 425 15.43 -7.67 14.14
C ALA A 425 16.26 -7.07 12.98
N LEU A 426 15.68 -6.86 11.80
CA LEU A 426 16.31 -6.14 10.69
C LEU A 426 16.30 -4.61 10.87
N GLN A 427 15.52 -4.05 11.81
CA GLN A 427 15.50 -2.59 11.98
C GLN A 427 16.88 -2.07 12.40
N GLY A 428 17.44 -1.17 11.59
CA GLY A 428 18.79 -0.62 11.74
C GLY A 428 19.91 -1.52 11.22
N HIS A 429 19.59 -2.73 10.74
CA HIS A 429 20.58 -3.61 10.13
C HIS A 429 21.22 -2.93 8.92
N ARG A 430 22.55 -2.79 8.95
CA ARG A 430 23.33 -2.07 7.91
C ARG A 430 22.81 -0.65 7.64
N ASN A 431 22.39 0.06 8.70
CA ASN A 431 21.78 1.40 8.62
C ASN A 431 20.52 1.44 7.73
N THR A 432 19.76 0.35 7.70
CA THR A 432 18.54 0.22 6.91
C THR A 432 17.35 -0.10 7.82
N TRP A 433 16.23 0.56 7.56
CA TRP A 433 14.94 0.33 8.20
C TRP A 433 13.92 -0.02 7.14
N TYR A 434 12.92 -0.78 7.54
CA TYR A 434 11.85 -1.24 6.66
C TYR A 434 10.50 -0.91 7.27
N THR A 435 9.59 -0.38 6.45
CA THR A 435 8.22 -0.05 6.85
C THR A 435 7.26 -0.43 5.73
N GLY A 436 5.97 -0.13 5.91
CA GLY A 436 4.92 -0.48 4.97
C GLY A 436 4.17 -1.75 5.38
N ALA A 437 3.22 -2.15 4.54
CA ALA A 437 2.26 -3.21 4.84
C ALA A 437 2.87 -4.60 5.09
N ALA A 438 4.14 -4.84 4.76
CA ALA A 438 4.80 -6.10 5.13
C ALA A 438 5.17 -6.18 6.62
N PHE A 439 5.19 -5.04 7.31
CA PHE A 439 5.50 -4.89 8.73
C PHE A 439 4.26 -4.59 9.58
N ASP A 440 3.11 -4.36 8.94
CA ASP A 440 1.81 -4.17 9.58
C ASP A 440 0.69 -4.69 8.63
N THR A 441 -0.33 -3.90 8.30
CA THR A 441 -1.40 -4.26 7.36
C THR A 441 -1.57 -3.22 6.23
N GLN A 442 -2.41 -3.52 5.24
CA GLN A 442 -2.76 -2.64 4.13
C GLN A 442 -3.77 -1.55 4.55
N ASP A 443 -3.43 -0.78 5.59
CA ASP A 443 -4.23 0.31 6.15
C ASP A 443 -3.35 1.54 6.36
N SER A 444 -3.69 2.68 5.74
CA SER A 444 -2.84 3.88 5.82
C SER A 444 -2.68 4.41 7.25
N SER A 445 -3.74 4.35 8.06
CA SER A 445 -3.75 4.83 9.44
C SER A 445 -2.82 3.98 10.30
N MET A 446 -2.92 2.66 10.18
CA MET A 446 -2.05 1.72 10.88
C MET A 446 -0.60 1.82 10.42
N LEU A 447 -0.38 2.05 9.12
CA LEU A 447 0.95 2.28 8.56
C LEU A 447 1.61 3.56 9.05
N TRP A 448 0.85 4.63 9.24
CA TRP A 448 1.35 5.87 9.83
C TRP A 448 1.66 5.66 11.31
N ASN A 449 0.79 4.98 12.06
CA ASN A 449 1.01 4.64 13.46
C ASN A 449 2.27 3.76 13.65
N PHE A 450 2.42 2.70 12.88
CA PHE A 450 3.60 1.84 12.91
C PHE A 450 4.89 2.63 12.60
N THR A 451 4.82 3.53 11.61
CA THR A 451 5.96 4.39 11.27
C THR A 451 6.29 5.36 12.40
N GLU A 452 5.28 5.94 13.04
CA GLU A 452 5.41 6.85 14.16
C GLU A 452 6.10 6.20 15.36
N GLU A 453 5.57 5.05 15.79
CA GLU A 453 5.93 4.44 17.07
C GLU A 453 7.17 3.55 16.97
N HIS A 454 7.42 2.94 15.81
CA HIS A 454 8.44 1.88 15.68
C HIS A 454 9.57 2.19 14.71
N ILE A 455 9.42 3.20 13.84
CA ILE A 455 10.45 3.51 12.83
C ILE A 455 11.10 4.87 13.09
N LEU A 456 10.30 5.91 13.36
CA LEU A 456 10.84 7.24 13.59
C LEU A 456 11.80 7.35 14.79
N PRO A 457 11.57 6.72 15.95
CA PRO A 457 12.49 6.83 17.09
C PRO A 457 13.93 6.46 16.70
N ASP A 458 14.09 5.35 15.98
CA ASP A 458 15.40 4.90 15.51
C ASP A 458 15.98 5.79 14.42
N LEU A 459 15.16 6.29 13.49
CA LEU A 459 15.63 7.19 12.43
C LEU A 459 16.06 8.56 12.99
N LEU A 460 15.48 9.00 14.09
CA LEU A 460 15.79 10.26 14.76
C LEU A 460 17.02 10.20 15.67
N ALA A 461 17.30 9.02 16.23
CA ALA A 461 18.42 8.74 17.13
C ALA A 461 19.81 9.05 16.55
#